data_AF-A0A6V2SEP3-F1
#
_entry.id   AF-A0A6V2SEP3-F1
#
_cell.length_a   1.000
_cell.length_b   1.000
_cell.length_c   1.000
_cell.angle_alpha   90.00
_cell.angle_beta   90.00
_cell.angle_gamma   90.00
#
_symmetry.space_group_name_H-M   'P 1'
#
loop_
_entity.id
_entity.type
_entity.pdbx_description
1 polymer ?
#
loop_
_entity_poly.entity_id
_entity_poly.type
_entity_poly.pdbx_seq_one_letter_code
_entity_poly.pdbx_strand_id
1 'polypeptide(L)'
;MAFTDAPDAQRQLEAFLAECAARQVPLSSFQLSSGYSSSAAGRRHVFTWNSGKVPDPDGLAAAYAAAGVRLAANIKPCLLVDHPEYAACAAAALFVGASGAASAAAAGAPPSSGAVFWPSTPSAAAYSPERSMFWDADGSHLDFTNPAAAAWWQDRVAAALLRRGIVGTWNDNNEYAIEDEHALCHGFGRRVPLRLVRPLHALLMCQASWRAQRAHAPGERPWLISRSGMPGMQRYVQTWSGDNYTEWKTLRYNLWMGLGLGLSGCFNTGHDVGGFAGPPPPAEMLVRWVQSGVFHPRFTIHSWNAGGPPTSAWLHPGVAALVLDAIRFRYALIPYLYSLLRSARDECVPPLRPTWFDFEEDDRCWRPSDDFMCGPALLVANVLDAGERRRDVYLPQNGGRGWWDWHGGAWHPGGETLTLDAPLDRIPLLAAAGCCVPLADPEARSALDGGISRTVRVFPLPPDPAFDGVAAEACWVEDDGVSDAAQGAGTQLSVSVTARDGSLHVAAAAVWPESAWSCPLQTINVVLPPGEKRPVQSIAPAADLRLELVVGKRPHP
;
A
#
# COMPACT_ATOMS: atom_id res chain seq x y z
N MET A 1 -10.15 7.88 12.00
CA MET A 1 -9.98 8.85 13.10
C MET A 1 -10.84 8.58 14.34
N ALA A 2 -12.12 8.19 14.20
CA ALA A 2 -13.08 8.09 15.31
C ALA A 2 -12.59 7.29 16.54
N PHE A 3 -11.99 6.11 16.35
CA PHE A 3 -11.52 5.26 17.46
C PHE A 3 -10.51 5.97 18.37
N THR A 4 -9.49 6.61 17.79
CA THR A 4 -8.42 7.25 18.55
C THR A 4 -8.84 8.60 19.15
N ASP A 5 -9.89 9.22 18.60
CA ASP A 5 -10.42 10.48 19.11
C ASP A 5 -11.38 10.30 20.30
N ALA A 6 -11.97 9.11 20.44
CA ALA A 6 -12.85 8.76 21.55
C ALA A 6 -12.17 8.98 22.92
N PRO A 7 -12.93 9.38 23.96
CA PRO A 7 -12.40 9.53 25.31
C PRO A 7 -11.94 8.20 25.91
N ASP A 8 -12.50 7.07 25.47
CA ASP A 8 -12.14 5.70 25.86
C ASP A 8 -11.42 4.93 24.72
N ALA A 9 -10.53 5.61 24.00
CA ALA A 9 -9.91 5.13 22.76
C ALA A 9 -9.36 3.70 22.84
N GLN A 10 -8.64 3.33 23.91
CA GLN A 10 -8.10 1.97 24.05
C GLN A 10 -9.21 0.91 24.02
N ARG A 11 -10.29 1.13 24.76
CA ARG A 11 -11.44 0.21 24.80
C ARG A 11 -12.10 0.08 23.42
N GLN A 12 -12.21 1.20 22.68
CA GLN A 12 -12.79 1.20 21.32
C GLN A 12 -11.91 0.42 20.33
N LEU A 13 -10.59 0.53 20.45
CA LEU A 13 -9.63 -0.21 19.63
C LEU A 13 -9.66 -1.71 19.95
N GLU A 14 -9.73 -2.10 21.23
CA GLU A 14 -9.89 -3.49 21.64
C GLU A 14 -11.25 -4.08 21.20
N ALA A 15 -12.32 -3.29 21.30
CA ALA A 15 -13.64 -3.70 20.82
C ALA A 15 -13.66 -3.89 19.29
N PHE A 16 -12.95 -3.04 18.55
CA PHE A 16 -12.80 -3.20 17.09
C PHE A 16 -12.13 -4.54 16.74
N LEU A 17 -11.05 -4.92 17.43
CA LEU A 17 -10.43 -6.24 17.23
C LEU A 17 -11.40 -7.39 17.50
N ALA A 18 -12.14 -7.32 18.61
CA ALA A 18 -13.13 -8.34 18.95
C ALA A 18 -14.24 -8.43 17.88
N GLU A 19 -14.68 -7.29 17.33
CA GLU A 19 -15.67 -7.24 16.27
C GLU A 19 -15.14 -7.82 14.95
N CYS A 20 -13.89 -7.52 14.57
CA CYS A 20 -13.23 -8.16 13.44
C CYS A 20 -13.17 -9.68 13.60
N ALA A 21 -12.81 -10.18 14.78
CA ALA A 21 -12.77 -11.61 15.06
C ALA A 21 -14.17 -12.25 14.96
N ALA A 22 -15.19 -11.64 15.57
CA ALA A 22 -16.56 -12.13 15.56
C ALA A 22 -17.15 -12.18 14.14
N ARG A 23 -16.79 -11.22 13.29
CA ARG A 23 -17.23 -11.14 11.89
C ARG A 23 -16.31 -11.89 10.92
N GLN A 24 -15.23 -12.49 11.42
CA GLN A 24 -14.19 -13.15 10.61
C GLN A 24 -13.66 -12.23 9.49
N VAL A 25 -13.41 -10.97 9.83
CA VAL A 25 -12.81 -9.99 8.91
C VAL A 25 -11.30 -10.24 8.85
N PRO A 26 -10.73 -10.56 7.67
CA PRO A 26 -9.28 -10.65 7.52
C PRO A 26 -8.62 -9.30 7.82
N LEU A 27 -7.66 -9.27 8.74
CA LEU A 27 -7.03 -8.03 9.22
C LEU A 27 -5.54 -8.26 9.48
N SER A 28 -4.68 -7.62 8.69
CA SER A 28 -3.22 -7.72 8.84
C SER A 28 -2.62 -6.53 9.62
N SER A 29 -3.28 -5.37 9.60
CA SER A 29 -2.77 -4.19 10.29
C SER A 29 -3.84 -3.14 10.61
N PHE A 30 -3.51 -2.25 11.54
CA PHE A 30 -4.35 -1.10 11.92
C PHE A 30 -3.50 0.17 12.04
N GLN A 31 -4.00 1.28 11.47
CA GLN A 31 -3.33 2.57 11.45
C GLN A 31 -3.99 3.51 12.49
N LEU A 32 -3.28 3.78 13.59
CA LEU A 32 -3.70 4.70 14.65
C LEU A 32 -3.61 6.14 14.12
N SER A 33 -4.76 6.81 13.95
CA SER A 33 -4.79 8.25 13.67
C SER A 33 -4.26 9.06 14.86
N SER A 34 -3.90 10.34 14.68
CA SER A 34 -3.29 11.19 15.74
C SER A 34 -4.13 11.44 17.00
N GLY A 35 -5.31 10.82 17.11
CA GLY A 35 -6.17 10.81 18.30
C GLY A 35 -5.46 10.45 19.59
N TYR A 36 -4.63 9.40 19.54
CA TYR A 36 -3.89 8.87 20.69
C TYR A 36 -2.93 9.90 21.29
N SER A 37 -2.56 10.93 20.52
CA SER A 37 -1.60 11.95 20.90
C SER A 37 -2.24 13.32 21.18
N SER A 38 -3.54 13.35 21.50
CA SER A 38 -4.23 14.58 21.89
C SER A 38 -3.87 15.00 23.32
N SER A 39 -3.58 16.28 23.52
CA SER A 39 -3.49 16.88 24.85
C SER A 39 -4.87 17.00 25.51
N ALA A 40 -4.92 17.39 26.78
CA ALA A 40 -6.18 17.69 27.47
C ALA A 40 -7.00 18.80 26.78
N ALA A 41 -6.32 19.72 26.05
CA ALA A 41 -6.95 20.77 25.26
C ALA A 41 -7.36 20.31 23.84
N GLY A 42 -7.21 19.02 23.51
CA GLY A 42 -7.55 18.47 22.19
C GLY A 42 -6.46 18.62 21.11
N ARG A 43 -5.45 19.48 21.33
CA ARG A 43 -4.34 19.72 20.41
C ARG A 43 -3.45 18.49 20.22
N ARG A 44 -2.90 18.29 19.02
CA ARG A 44 -2.08 17.10 18.69
C ARG A 44 -0.61 17.31 19.02
N HIS A 45 -0.11 16.57 19.99
CA HIS A 45 1.29 16.57 20.40
C HIS A 45 1.97 15.28 19.98
N VAL A 46 2.69 15.30 18.85
CA VAL A 46 3.37 14.10 18.30
C VAL A 46 4.27 13.44 19.36
N PHE A 47 4.30 12.10 19.40
CA PHE A 47 5.05 11.32 20.39
C PHE A 47 4.61 11.46 21.87
N THR A 48 3.52 12.18 22.15
CA THR A 48 2.96 12.31 23.50
C THR A 48 1.69 11.47 23.62
N TRP A 49 1.72 10.35 24.34
CA TRP A 49 0.53 9.52 24.56
C TRP A 49 -0.45 10.16 25.55
N ASN A 50 -1.74 10.18 25.19
CA ASN A 50 -2.79 10.58 26.10
C ASN A 50 -3.18 9.41 27.01
N SER A 51 -2.67 9.39 28.23
CA SER A 51 -2.97 8.35 29.23
C SER A 51 -4.42 8.31 29.71
N GLY A 52 -5.19 9.37 29.50
CA GLY A 52 -6.64 9.35 29.77
C GLY A 52 -7.41 8.55 28.72
N LYS A 53 -7.00 8.63 27.45
CA LYS A 53 -7.63 7.91 26.33
C LYS A 53 -7.08 6.50 26.13
N VAL A 54 -5.76 6.36 26.31
CA VAL A 54 -5.00 5.12 26.17
C VAL A 54 -4.16 4.93 27.43
N PRO A 55 -4.75 4.40 28.52
CA PRO A 55 -4.06 4.24 29.81
C PRO A 55 -2.94 3.20 29.77
N ASP A 56 -3.03 2.19 28.90
CA ASP A 56 -2.03 1.13 28.75
C ASP A 56 -1.70 0.90 27.26
N PRO A 57 -0.87 1.76 26.66
CA PRO A 57 -0.49 1.61 25.25
C PRO A 57 0.33 0.34 24.97
N ASP A 58 1.05 -0.18 25.96
CA ASP A 58 1.85 -1.41 25.81
C ASP A 58 0.93 -2.64 25.79
N GLY A 59 -0.06 -2.69 26.68
CA GLY A 59 -1.11 -3.71 26.68
C GLY A 59 -1.96 -3.68 25.40
N LEU A 60 -2.31 -2.49 24.91
CA LEU A 60 -2.98 -2.33 23.62
C LEU A 60 -2.15 -2.93 22.47
N ALA A 61 -0.87 -2.58 22.38
CA ALA A 61 0.00 -3.11 21.33
C ALA A 61 0.18 -4.64 21.43
N ALA A 62 0.31 -5.16 22.66
CA ALA A 62 0.38 -6.60 22.91
C ALA A 62 -0.91 -7.32 22.47
N ALA A 63 -2.08 -6.74 22.71
CA ALA A 63 -3.37 -7.31 22.29
C ALA A 63 -3.48 -7.38 20.76
N TYR A 64 -3.06 -6.33 20.04
CA TYR A 64 -3.01 -6.32 18.58
C TYR A 64 -1.99 -7.35 18.04
N ALA A 65 -0.80 -7.43 18.63
CA ALA A 65 0.22 -8.40 18.25
C ALA A 65 -0.26 -9.86 18.48
N ALA A 66 -0.93 -10.14 19.60
CA ALA A 66 -1.51 -11.45 19.89
C ALA A 66 -2.62 -11.85 18.89
N ALA A 67 -3.31 -10.87 18.30
CA ALA A 67 -4.28 -11.07 17.23
C ALA A 67 -3.62 -11.17 15.83
N GLY A 68 -2.30 -11.08 15.72
CA GLY A 68 -1.58 -11.09 14.44
C GLY A 68 -1.71 -9.77 13.65
N VAL A 69 -2.11 -8.68 14.30
CA VAL A 69 -2.37 -7.38 13.66
C VAL A 69 -1.26 -6.40 13.99
N ARG A 70 -0.55 -5.90 12.96
CA ARG A 70 0.52 -4.90 13.15
C ARG A 70 -0.07 -3.49 13.33
N LEU A 71 0.51 -2.70 14.24
CA LEU A 71 0.12 -1.30 14.44
C LEU A 71 1.07 -0.33 13.73
N ALA A 72 0.50 0.69 13.08
CA ALA A 72 1.23 1.87 12.63
C ALA A 72 0.64 3.12 13.27
N ALA A 73 1.49 4.05 13.74
CA ALA A 73 1.03 5.29 14.37
C ALA A 73 1.27 6.52 13.49
N ASN A 74 0.23 7.36 13.38
CA ASN A 74 0.30 8.68 12.76
C ASN A 74 1.25 9.60 13.53
N ILE A 75 2.23 10.17 12.84
CA ILE A 75 3.23 11.10 13.36
C ILE A 75 3.47 12.23 12.36
N LYS A 76 3.75 13.43 12.86
CA LYS A 76 3.84 14.66 12.06
C LYS A 76 5.13 15.41 12.37
N PRO A 77 5.73 16.11 11.38
CA PRO A 77 7.00 16.79 11.57
C PRO A 77 6.89 18.14 12.30
N CYS A 78 5.67 18.60 12.62
CA CYS A 78 5.42 19.87 13.31
C CYS A 78 5.17 19.66 14.80
N LEU A 79 5.86 20.45 15.64
CA LEU A 79 5.56 20.57 17.06
C LEU A 79 4.82 21.88 17.29
N LEU A 80 3.63 21.80 17.87
CA LEU A 80 2.88 22.98 18.32
C LEU A 80 3.68 23.72 19.40
N VAL A 81 3.50 25.04 19.51
CA VAL A 81 4.25 25.87 20.47
C VAL A 81 4.04 25.43 21.92
N ASP A 82 2.87 24.87 22.23
CA ASP A 82 2.52 24.35 23.55
C ASP A 82 2.94 22.87 23.76
N HIS A 83 3.59 22.25 22.77
CA HIS A 83 4.13 20.91 22.90
C HIS A 83 5.15 20.86 24.05
N PRO A 84 5.14 19.83 24.91
CA PRO A 84 6.00 19.77 26.10
C PRO A 84 7.50 19.84 25.77
N GLU A 85 7.89 19.33 24.60
CA GLU A 85 9.28 19.37 24.13
C GLU A 85 9.64 20.57 23.24
N TYR A 86 8.69 21.47 22.93
CA TYR A 86 8.92 22.57 21.98
C TYR A 86 10.10 23.45 22.40
N ALA A 87 10.13 23.88 23.67
CA ALA A 87 11.17 24.77 24.19
C ALA A 87 12.57 24.16 24.09
N ALA A 88 12.70 22.87 24.37
CA ALA A 88 13.97 22.15 24.26
C ALA A 88 14.41 22.03 22.79
N CYS A 89 13.49 21.67 21.89
CA CYS A 89 13.78 21.60 20.45
C CYS A 89 14.15 22.96 19.85
N ALA A 90 13.49 24.04 20.29
CA ALA A 90 13.80 25.41 19.87
C ALA A 90 15.19 25.85 20.38
N ALA A 91 15.51 25.59 21.65
CA ALA A 91 16.82 25.90 22.22
C ALA A 91 17.96 25.14 21.53
N ALA A 92 17.71 23.93 21.05
CA ALA A 92 18.64 23.11 20.28
C ALA A 92 18.63 23.41 18.76
N ALA A 93 17.88 24.42 18.32
CA ALA A 93 17.73 24.82 16.92
C ALA A 93 17.33 23.68 15.96
N LEU A 94 16.37 22.84 16.38
CA LEU A 94 15.92 21.67 15.61
C LEU A 94 14.85 21.99 14.55
N PHE A 95 14.24 23.18 14.59
CA PHE A 95 13.21 23.60 13.64
C PHE A 95 13.78 24.38 12.46
N VAL A 96 13.02 24.43 11.37
CA VAL A 96 13.24 25.39 10.28
C VAL A 96 13.24 26.81 10.88
N GLY A 97 14.19 27.65 10.49
CA GLY A 97 14.35 29.01 11.03
C GLY A 97 13.55 30.05 10.26
N ALA A 98 12.98 31.04 10.95
CA ALA A 98 12.25 32.15 10.36
C ALA A 98 13.18 33.09 9.57
N SER A 99 12.65 33.69 8.48
CA SER A 99 13.36 34.69 7.68
C SER A 99 13.73 35.96 8.45
N GLY A 100 12.90 36.37 9.43
CA GLY A 100 13.07 37.59 10.21
C GLY A 100 14.33 37.63 11.09
N ALA A 101 14.95 36.49 11.37
CA ALA A 101 16.23 36.46 12.08
C ALA A 101 17.42 36.93 11.22
N ALA A 102 17.24 37.01 9.89
CA ALA A 102 18.22 37.58 8.96
C ALA A 102 17.97 39.06 8.61
N SER A 103 16.76 39.59 8.82
CA SER A 103 16.41 40.96 8.42
C SER A 103 16.96 42.03 9.37
N ALA A 104 17.20 41.70 10.65
CA ALA A 104 17.80 42.63 11.61
C ALA A 104 19.30 42.90 11.34
N ALA A 105 19.99 42.02 10.61
CA ALA A 105 21.41 42.19 10.26
C ALA A 105 21.65 42.75 8.85
N ALA A 106 20.61 42.81 8.00
CA ALA A 106 20.72 43.18 6.58
C ALA A 106 19.98 44.48 6.22
N ALA A 107 19.70 45.35 7.20
CA ALA A 107 19.20 46.70 6.95
C ALA A 107 20.31 47.57 6.31
N GLY A 108 20.58 47.37 5.02
CA GLY A 108 21.57 48.18 4.30
C GLY A 108 21.87 47.85 2.84
N ALA A 109 21.36 46.78 2.23
CA ALA A 109 21.69 46.45 0.83
C ALA A 109 20.46 46.15 -0.04
N PRO A 110 20.32 46.78 -1.23
CA PRO A 110 19.21 46.52 -2.14
C PRO A 110 19.35 45.14 -2.82
N PRO A 111 18.25 44.55 -3.32
CA PRO A 111 18.31 43.27 -3.99
C PRO A 111 18.80 43.45 -5.44
N SER A 112 20.01 43.01 -5.74
CA SER A 112 20.43 42.77 -7.12
C SER A 112 20.47 41.26 -7.41
N SER A 113 19.83 40.92 -8.54
CA SER A 113 19.97 39.72 -9.37
C SER A 113 20.86 38.58 -8.84
N GLY A 114 20.22 37.41 -8.62
CA GLY A 114 20.86 36.10 -8.80
C GLY A 114 21.73 35.63 -7.64
N ALA A 115 21.17 34.70 -6.85
CA ALA A 115 21.83 34.01 -5.74
C ALA A 115 22.24 34.89 -4.56
N VAL A 116 21.30 35.03 -3.62
CA VAL A 116 21.58 35.48 -2.26
C VAL A 116 22.42 34.40 -1.55
N PHE A 117 23.75 34.52 -1.61
CA PHE A 117 24.66 33.74 -0.77
C PHE A 117 24.69 34.38 0.62
N TRP A 118 23.90 33.84 1.54
CA TRP A 118 23.96 34.23 2.95
C TRP A 118 25.19 33.65 3.64
N PRO A 119 25.80 34.38 4.59
CA PRO A 119 26.92 33.89 5.36
C PRO A 119 26.56 32.55 6.03
N SER A 120 27.51 31.61 6.00
CA SER A 120 27.34 30.21 6.42
C SER A 120 26.92 30.02 7.88
N THR A 121 27.06 31.05 8.72
CA THR A 121 26.79 30.94 10.16
C THR A 121 26.33 32.28 10.74
N PRO A 122 25.03 32.47 11.01
CA PRO A 122 24.58 33.43 12.00
C PRO A 122 24.97 32.91 13.39
N SER A 123 25.28 33.81 14.32
CA SER A 123 25.45 33.42 15.72
C SER A 123 24.14 32.81 16.25
N ALA A 124 24.21 32.05 17.35
CA ALA A 124 23.01 31.54 18.03
C ALA A 124 21.98 32.63 18.38
N ALA A 125 22.37 33.91 18.38
CA ALA A 125 21.50 35.06 18.57
C ALA A 125 20.62 35.42 17.34
N ALA A 126 20.83 34.78 16.18
CA ALA A 126 20.10 35.02 14.93
C ALA A 126 19.33 33.77 14.44
N TYR A 127 18.85 32.96 15.37
CA TYR A 127 17.91 31.86 15.11
C TYR A 127 16.62 32.07 15.90
N SER A 128 15.50 32.04 15.19
CA SER A 128 14.18 31.84 15.77
C SER A 128 13.46 30.78 14.94
N PRO A 129 12.67 29.87 15.55
CA PRO A 129 11.87 28.93 14.79
C PRO A 129 10.89 29.66 13.88
N GLU A 130 10.77 29.20 12.64
CA GLU A 130 9.63 29.53 11.78
C GLU A 130 8.36 29.04 12.47
N ARG A 131 7.34 29.91 12.53
CA ARG A 131 6.07 29.61 13.16
C ARG A 131 4.96 29.86 12.17
N SER A 132 4.19 28.82 11.92
CA SER A 132 3.03 28.83 11.05
C SER A 132 1.86 28.10 11.72
N MET A 133 0.65 28.46 11.32
CA MET A 133 -0.56 27.76 11.74
C MET A 133 -0.48 26.30 11.27
N PHE A 134 -0.61 25.38 12.21
CA PHE A 134 -0.67 23.95 11.96
C PHE A 134 -1.94 23.38 12.58
N TRP A 135 -2.96 23.21 11.73
CA TRP A 135 -4.32 22.87 12.12
C TRP A 135 -4.96 23.93 13.02
N ASP A 136 -4.94 23.72 14.32
CA ASP A 136 -5.68 24.50 15.32
C ASP A 136 -4.79 25.40 16.19
N ALA A 137 -3.46 25.37 16.00
CA ALA A 137 -2.52 26.22 16.73
C ALA A 137 -1.23 26.49 15.94
N ASP A 138 -0.47 27.49 16.36
CA ASP A 138 0.87 27.75 15.83
C ASP A 138 1.84 26.63 16.23
N GLY A 139 2.71 26.27 15.30
CA GLY A 139 3.79 25.29 15.51
C GLY A 139 4.99 25.55 14.62
N SER A 140 6.02 24.73 14.78
CA SER A 140 7.25 24.79 14.00
C SER A 140 7.60 23.41 13.45
N HIS A 141 7.97 23.37 12.18
CA HIS A 141 8.39 22.12 11.52
C HIS A 141 9.86 21.80 11.83
N LEU A 142 10.13 20.53 12.13
CA LEU A 142 11.49 20.03 12.30
C LEU A 142 12.29 20.17 11.00
N ASP A 143 13.54 20.56 11.11
CA ASP A 143 14.45 20.67 9.98
C ASP A 143 15.27 19.39 9.81
N PHE A 144 14.80 18.46 8.98
CA PHE A 144 15.55 17.21 8.74
C PHE A 144 16.88 17.39 8.00
N THR A 145 17.21 18.58 7.49
CA THR A 145 18.57 18.87 7.01
C THR A 145 19.55 19.17 8.15
N ASN A 146 19.05 19.29 9.39
CA ASN A 146 19.81 19.27 10.63
C ASN A 146 19.93 17.81 11.14
N PRO A 147 21.14 17.21 11.16
CA PRO A 147 21.34 15.86 11.69
C PRO A 147 20.86 15.67 13.13
N ALA A 148 20.91 16.71 13.97
CA ALA A 148 20.40 16.66 15.34
C ALA A 148 18.87 16.52 15.40
N ALA A 149 18.15 17.15 14.48
CA ALA A 149 16.69 17.01 14.39
C ALA A 149 16.30 15.61 13.89
N ALA A 150 17.05 15.07 12.92
CA ALA A 150 16.87 13.70 12.45
C ALA A 150 17.19 12.66 13.56
N ALA A 151 18.19 12.91 14.40
CA ALA A 151 18.51 12.06 15.56
C ALA A 151 17.41 12.13 16.62
N TRP A 152 16.95 13.35 16.98
CA TRP A 152 15.83 13.53 17.89
C TRP A 152 14.58 12.78 17.43
N TRP A 153 14.26 12.85 16.13
CA TRP A 153 13.14 12.12 15.54
C TRP A 153 13.30 10.61 15.68
N GLN A 154 14.47 10.07 15.36
CA GLN A 154 14.78 8.63 15.52
C GLN A 154 14.59 8.17 16.97
N ASP A 155 15.10 8.94 17.93
CA ASP A 155 14.98 8.63 19.35
C ASP A 155 13.52 8.62 19.79
N ARG A 156 12.70 9.56 19.31
CA ARG A 156 11.27 9.62 19.65
C ARG A 156 10.45 8.53 18.98
N VAL A 157 10.72 8.19 17.72
CA VAL A 157 10.12 7.03 17.06
C VAL A 157 10.42 5.75 17.85
N ALA A 158 11.67 5.54 18.25
CA ALA A 158 12.06 4.38 19.05
C ALA A 158 11.39 4.37 20.43
N ALA A 159 11.41 5.51 21.13
CA ALA A 159 10.94 5.62 22.50
C ALA A 159 9.42 5.58 22.64
N ALA A 160 8.71 6.33 21.80
CA ALA A 160 7.27 6.52 21.93
C ALA A 160 6.46 5.43 21.21
N LEU A 161 7.05 4.74 20.21
CA LEU A 161 6.34 3.78 19.36
C LEU A 161 6.98 2.39 19.37
N LEU A 162 8.20 2.26 18.85
CA LEU A 162 8.78 0.94 18.56
C LEU A 162 8.98 0.09 19.81
N ARG A 163 9.53 0.66 20.90
CA ARG A 163 9.69 -0.05 22.19
C ARG A 163 8.37 -0.49 22.83
N ARG A 164 7.23 0.06 22.38
CA ARG A 164 5.89 -0.31 22.83
C ARG A 164 5.24 -1.40 21.98
N GLY A 165 5.90 -1.86 20.90
CA GLY A 165 5.33 -2.84 19.96
C GLY A 165 4.56 -2.21 18.79
N ILE A 166 4.59 -0.89 18.62
CA ILE A 166 4.03 -0.21 17.44
C ILE A 166 5.11 -0.16 16.36
N VAL A 167 5.11 -1.19 15.53
CA VAL A 167 6.19 -1.48 14.56
C VAL A 167 6.15 -0.64 13.29
N GLY A 168 5.03 0.02 12.99
CA GLY A 168 4.87 0.88 11.82
C GLY A 168 4.83 2.38 12.13
N THR A 169 5.28 3.21 11.18
CA THR A 169 5.16 4.67 11.27
C THR A 169 4.36 5.23 10.09
N TRP A 170 3.43 6.12 10.37
CA TRP A 170 2.66 6.86 9.38
C TRP A 170 3.04 8.34 9.44
N ASN A 171 3.96 8.74 8.57
CA ASN A 171 4.44 10.11 8.40
C ASN A 171 3.39 10.93 7.65
N ASP A 172 2.66 11.75 8.38
CA ASP A 172 1.53 12.53 7.87
C ASP A 172 1.81 14.03 7.92
N ASN A 173 1.07 14.81 7.12
CA ASN A 173 1.21 16.26 6.99
C ASN A 173 2.66 16.73 6.78
N ASN A 174 3.43 15.98 5.99
CA ASN A 174 4.86 16.20 5.81
C ASN A 174 5.20 16.89 4.47
N GLU A 175 4.26 17.65 3.89
CA GLU A 175 4.48 18.47 2.70
C GLU A 175 5.28 19.74 3.00
N TYR A 176 5.43 20.10 4.29
CA TYR A 176 6.04 21.36 4.73
C TYR A 176 5.33 22.56 4.11
N ALA A 177 4.03 22.73 4.40
CA ALA A 177 3.20 23.84 3.92
C ALA A 177 3.52 25.17 4.62
N ILE A 178 4.81 25.48 4.80
CA ILE A 178 5.31 26.76 5.31
C ILE A 178 5.18 27.81 4.21
N GLU A 179 4.57 28.94 4.54
CA GLU A 179 4.36 30.07 3.63
C GLU A 179 5.55 31.03 3.57
N ASP A 180 6.38 31.11 4.63
CA ASP A 180 7.61 31.89 4.62
C ASP A 180 8.61 31.33 3.59
N GLU A 181 8.61 31.91 2.39
CA GLU A 181 9.49 31.52 1.29
C GLU A 181 10.98 31.75 1.57
N HIS A 182 11.28 32.57 2.58
CA HIS A 182 12.63 32.93 3.00
C HIS A 182 13.07 32.19 4.28
N ALA A 183 12.24 31.26 4.78
CA ALA A 183 12.61 30.38 5.86
C ALA A 183 13.90 29.62 5.53
N LEU A 184 14.79 29.51 6.52
CA LEU A 184 16.13 28.95 6.34
C LEU A 184 16.25 27.60 7.06
N CYS A 185 16.76 26.62 6.33
CA CYS A 185 17.14 25.33 6.85
C CYS A 185 18.65 25.31 7.14
N HIS A 186 19.09 24.39 8.00
CA HIS A 186 20.47 24.07 8.34
C HIS A 186 21.28 23.66 7.11
N GLY A 187 20.66 22.95 6.16
CA GLY A 187 21.24 22.55 4.89
C GLY A 187 22.52 21.75 5.02
N PHE A 188 22.55 20.80 5.98
CA PHE A 188 23.73 19.98 6.27
C PHE A 188 24.99 20.78 6.61
N GLY A 189 24.83 21.93 7.29
CA GLY A 189 25.91 22.82 7.71
C GLY A 189 26.10 24.01 6.78
N ARG A 190 25.40 24.04 5.63
CA ARG A 190 25.33 25.21 4.76
C ARG A 190 23.86 25.62 4.59
N ARG A 191 23.49 26.73 5.24
CA ARG A 191 22.11 27.20 5.23
C ARG A 191 21.54 27.33 3.82
N VAL A 192 20.29 26.90 3.67
CA VAL A 192 19.57 26.89 2.39
C VAL A 192 18.13 27.34 2.61
N PRO A 193 17.57 28.17 1.70
CA PRO A 193 16.14 28.48 1.74
C PRO A 193 15.28 27.22 1.61
N LEU A 194 14.27 27.08 2.48
CA LEU A 194 13.34 25.95 2.48
C LEU A 194 12.74 25.71 1.10
N ARG A 195 12.37 26.77 0.38
CA ARG A 195 11.76 26.66 -0.96
C ARG A 195 12.60 25.86 -1.98
N LEU A 196 13.92 25.77 -1.79
CA LEU A 196 14.80 25.00 -2.68
C LEU A 196 14.91 23.51 -2.29
N VAL A 197 14.55 23.17 -1.05
CA VAL A 197 14.72 21.82 -0.48
C VAL A 197 13.45 21.27 0.15
N ARG A 198 12.29 21.92 -0.02
CA ARG A 198 11.03 21.54 0.66
C ARG A 198 10.69 20.04 0.52
N PRO A 199 10.69 19.43 -0.69
CA PRO A 199 10.40 17.99 -0.82
C PRO A 199 11.44 17.07 -0.17
N LEU A 200 12.67 17.56 0.02
CA LEU A 200 13.74 16.80 0.65
C LEU A 200 13.42 16.51 2.12
N HIS A 201 12.72 17.40 2.83
CA HIS A 201 12.36 17.16 4.22
C HIS A 201 11.42 15.97 4.39
N ALA A 202 10.44 15.79 3.49
CA ALA A 202 9.56 14.62 3.49
C ALA A 202 10.37 13.32 3.30
N LEU A 203 11.31 13.30 2.37
CA LEU A 203 12.20 12.15 2.13
C LEU A 203 13.11 11.86 3.33
N LEU A 204 13.69 12.89 3.95
CA LEU A 204 14.57 12.73 5.11
C LEU A 204 13.80 12.30 6.37
N MET A 205 12.54 12.73 6.53
CA MET A 205 11.65 12.21 7.56
C MET A 205 11.39 10.71 7.36
N CYS A 206 11.13 10.27 6.12
CA CYS A 206 11.00 8.85 5.79
C CYS A 206 12.29 8.08 6.10
N GLN A 207 13.44 8.61 5.71
CA GLN A 207 14.74 8.00 5.98
C GLN A 207 15.03 7.92 7.49
N ALA A 208 14.71 8.96 8.27
CA ALA A 208 14.89 8.96 9.72
C ALA A 208 14.00 7.92 10.40
N SER A 209 12.71 7.86 10.06
CA SER A 209 11.80 6.81 10.56
C SER A 209 12.28 5.41 10.17
N TRP A 210 12.77 5.23 8.94
CA TRP A 210 13.27 3.93 8.45
C TRP A 210 14.54 3.50 9.21
N ARG A 211 15.46 4.43 9.48
CA ARG A 211 16.67 4.16 10.28
C ARG A 211 16.31 3.74 11.70
N ALA A 212 15.33 4.39 12.33
CA ALA A 212 14.86 4.01 13.66
C ALA A 212 14.30 2.58 13.67
N GLN A 213 13.48 2.22 12.68
CA GLN A 213 12.93 0.86 12.56
C GLN A 213 14.01 -0.18 12.33
N ARG A 214 14.98 0.08 11.43
CA ARG A 214 16.11 -0.84 11.20
C ARG A 214 17.02 -1.00 12.40
N ALA A 215 17.24 0.06 13.18
CA ALA A 215 18.01 -0.02 14.41
C ALA A 215 17.27 -0.85 15.48
N HIS A 216 15.94 -0.75 15.52
CA HIS A 216 15.10 -1.51 16.45
C HIS A 216 15.00 -3.00 16.09
N ALA A 217 14.83 -3.31 14.80
CA ALA A 217 14.70 -4.67 14.30
C ALA A 217 15.55 -4.89 13.02
N PRO A 218 16.87 -5.11 13.14
CA PRO A 218 17.79 -5.18 11.99
C PRO A 218 17.51 -6.30 10.97
N GLY A 219 16.81 -7.36 11.40
CA GLY A 219 16.43 -8.50 10.56
C GLY A 219 15.07 -8.36 9.89
N GLU A 220 14.25 -7.38 10.27
CA GLU A 220 12.88 -7.21 9.76
C GLU A 220 12.78 -6.09 8.73
N ARG A 221 11.86 -6.25 7.77
CA ARG A 221 11.50 -5.19 6.83
C ARG A 221 10.79 -4.04 7.56
N PRO A 222 11.30 -2.80 7.47
CA PRO A 222 10.59 -1.64 7.99
C PRO A 222 9.22 -1.45 7.30
N TRP A 223 8.20 -1.08 8.07
CA TRP A 223 6.89 -0.72 7.56
C TRP A 223 6.60 0.76 7.82
N LEU A 224 6.60 1.54 6.73
CA LEU A 224 6.41 2.98 6.77
C LEU A 224 5.36 3.40 5.75
N ILE A 225 4.60 4.42 6.11
CA ILE A 225 3.63 5.11 5.25
C ILE A 225 3.97 6.59 5.28
N SER A 226 3.95 7.28 4.14
CA SER A 226 4.19 8.72 4.06
C SER A 226 3.21 9.37 3.09
N ARG A 227 2.69 10.56 3.45
CA ARG A 227 1.79 11.32 2.59
C ARG A 227 2.54 11.99 1.44
N SER A 228 3.68 12.58 1.77
CA SER A 228 4.53 13.32 0.84
C SER A 228 5.89 12.67 0.66
N GLY A 229 6.58 13.07 -0.40
CA GLY A 229 7.91 12.62 -0.74
C GLY A 229 8.42 13.26 -2.03
N MET A 230 9.52 12.73 -2.53
CA MET A 230 10.14 13.11 -3.81
C MET A 230 10.74 11.84 -4.46
N PRO A 231 11.24 11.90 -5.71
CA PRO A 231 11.89 10.76 -6.33
C PRO A 231 12.96 10.13 -5.40
N GLY A 232 12.87 8.81 -5.21
CA GLY A 232 13.70 8.06 -4.25
C GLY A 232 12.97 7.65 -2.97
N MET A 233 11.76 8.15 -2.70
CA MET A 233 10.98 7.75 -1.52
C MET A 233 10.64 6.26 -1.48
N GLN A 234 10.46 5.62 -2.64
CA GLN A 234 10.11 4.20 -2.77
C GLN A 234 11.13 3.25 -2.13
N ARG A 235 12.35 3.73 -1.84
CA ARG A 235 13.38 2.98 -1.10
C ARG A 235 13.03 2.77 0.37
N TYR A 236 12.11 3.56 0.91
CA TYR A 236 11.85 3.63 2.34
C TYR A 236 10.39 3.39 2.72
N VAL A 237 9.44 3.72 1.83
CA VAL A 237 8.08 4.01 2.27
C VAL A 237 6.99 3.63 1.27
N GLN A 238 5.82 3.27 1.80
CA GLN A 238 4.56 3.17 1.04
C GLN A 238 3.87 4.53 1.01
N THR A 239 3.03 4.79 0.01
CA THR A 239 2.28 6.05 -0.09
C THR A 239 0.79 5.83 -0.36
N TRP A 240 0.01 6.91 -0.30
CA TRP A 240 -1.38 6.94 -0.73
C TRP A 240 -1.74 8.29 -1.34
N SER A 241 -2.93 8.40 -1.95
CA SER A 241 -3.41 9.61 -2.62
C SER A 241 -3.79 10.79 -1.72
N GLY A 242 -3.57 10.70 -0.40
CA GLY A 242 -4.03 11.70 0.55
C GLY A 242 -5.55 11.67 0.79
N ASP A 243 -6.05 12.79 1.29
CA ASP A 243 -7.39 12.98 1.87
C ASP A 243 -8.51 13.01 0.81
N ASN A 244 -8.74 11.87 0.15
CA ASN A 244 -9.68 11.79 -0.97
C ASN A 244 -11.16 11.92 -0.55
N TYR A 245 -11.96 12.69 -1.29
CA TYR A 245 -13.37 12.96 -0.95
C TYR A 245 -14.31 11.81 -1.35
N THR A 246 -15.37 11.57 -0.57
CA THR A 246 -16.31 10.45 -0.76
C THR A 246 -17.28 10.69 -1.93
N GLU A 247 -16.83 10.40 -3.15
CA GLU A 247 -17.57 10.61 -4.40
C GLU A 247 -17.15 9.60 -5.50
N TRP A 248 -18.06 9.29 -6.44
CA TRP A 248 -17.78 8.41 -7.58
C TRP A 248 -16.65 8.92 -8.48
N LYS A 249 -16.61 10.24 -8.74
CA LYS A 249 -15.52 10.84 -9.52
C LYS A 249 -14.16 10.60 -8.87
N THR A 250 -14.11 10.63 -7.53
CA THR A 250 -12.88 10.38 -6.77
C THR A 250 -12.43 8.93 -6.91
N LEU A 251 -13.36 7.98 -6.86
CA LEU A 251 -13.05 6.56 -7.12
C LEU A 251 -12.39 6.37 -8.50
N ARG A 252 -12.91 7.06 -9.53
CA ARG A 252 -12.30 7.07 -10.86
C ARG A 252 -10.91 7.70 -10.85
N TYR A 253 -10.76 8.95 -10.41
CA TYR A 253 -9.46 9.63 -10.45
C TYR A 253 -8.39 8.98 -9.56
N ASN A 254 -8.79 8.29 -8.49
CA ASN A 254 -7.88 7.49 -7.68
C ASN A 254 -7.20 6.42 -8.54
N LEU A 255 -7.93 5.68 -9.38
CA LEU A 255 -7.34 4.70 -10.30
C LEU A 255 -6.24 5.34 -11.16
N TRP A 256 -6.55 6.45 -11.81
CA TRP A 256 -5.61 7.18 -12.67
C TRP A 256 -4.38 7.68 -11.90
N MET A 257 -4.58 8.17 -10.68
CA MET A 257 -3.50 8.61 -9.80
C MET A 257 -2.61 7.44 -9.35
N GLY A 258 -3.21 6.30 -9.02
CA GLY A 258 -2.50 5.08 -8.65
C GLY A 258 -1.62 4.56 -9.79
N LEU A 259 -2.16 4.51 -11.01
CA LEU A 259 -1.40 4.14 -12.22
C LEU A 259 -0.25 5.12 -12.48
N GLY A 260 -0.50 6.43 -12.39
CA GLY A 260 0.53 7.46 -12.56
C GLY A 260 1.65 7.38 -11.51
N LEU A 261 1.31 7.11 -10.25
CA LEU A 261 2.29 6.87 -9.18
C LEU A 261 3.10 5.61 -9.44
N GLY A 262 2.45 4.52 -9.88
CA GLY A 262 3.12 3.28 -10.26
C GLY A 262 4.16 3.49 -11.36
N LEU A 263 3.79 4.19 -12.44
CA LEU A 263 4.71 4.56 -13.53
C LEU A 263 5.84 5.50 -13.08
N SER A 264 5.62 6.27 -12.01
CA SER A 264 6.61 7.17 -11.41
C SER A 264 7.52 6.46 -10.37
N GLY A 265 7.48 5.13 -10.29
CA GLY A 265 8.30 4.33 -9.38
C GLY A 265 7.75 4.21 -7.94
N CYS A 266 6.55 4.74 -7.68
CA CYS A 266 5.86 4.60 -6.40
C CYS A 266 4.96 3.36 -6.42
N PHE A 267 5.58 2.18 -6.52
CA PHE A 267 4.88 0.90 -6.75
C PHE A 267 3.98 0.47 -5.59
N ASN A 268 4.36 0.76 -4.34
CA ASN A 268 3.57 0.38 -3.16
C ASN A 268 2.64 1.54 -2.75
N THR A 269 1.56 1.69 -3.51
CA THR A 269 0.58 2.77 -3.36
C THR A 269 -0.84 2.22 -3.20
N GLY A 270 -1.75 3.10 -2.77
CA GLY A 270 -3.18 2.83 -2.68
C GLY A 270 -3.95 4.09 -2.30
N HIS A 271 -5.20 3.91 -1.88
CA HIS A 271 -6.13 5.00 -1.59
C HIS A 271 -6.83 4.80 -0.26
N ASP A 272 -7.50 5.83 0.24
CA ASP A 272 -8.39 5.68 1.38
C ASP A 272 -9.73 5.12 0.88
N VAL A 273 -9.86 3.80 1.02
CA VAL A 273 -10.99 3.01 0.52
C VAL A 273 -12.26 3.39 1.28
N GLY A 274 -13.31 3.72 0.52
CA GLY A 274 -14.57 4.23 1.04
C GLY A 274 -14.63 5.74 1.22
N GLY A 275 -13.53 6.47 0.97
CA GLY A 275 -13.51 7.93 1.05
C GLY A 275 -13.01 8.43 2.40
N PHE A 276 -12.06 9.36 2.37
CA PHE A 276 -11.52 9.98 3.56
C PHE A 276 -12.44 11.07 4.10
N ALA A 277 -12.75 12.08 3.27
CA ALA A 277 -13.54 13.25 3.65
C ALA A 277 -14.96 13.20 3.06
N GLY A 278 -15.88 13.93 3.69
CA GLY A 278 -17.27 14.01 3.27
C GLY A 278 -18.21 13.09 4.06
N PRO A 279 -19.42 12.82 3.54
CA PRO A 279 -20.34 11.89 4.19
C PRO A 279 -19.85 10.45 4.06
N PRO A 280 -20.27 9.52 4.95
CA PRO A 280 -20.00 8.09 4.76
C PRO A 280 -20.49 7.60 3.39
N PRO A 281 -19.77 6.68 2.72
CA PRO A 281 -20.12 6.22 1.39
C PRO A 281 -21.45 5.46 1.41
N PRO A 282 -22.34 5.63 0.41
CA PRO A 282 -23.50 4.76 0.22
C PRO A 282 -23.11 3.30 0.03
N ALA A 283 -24.04 2.37 0.27
CA ALA A 283 -23.80 0.92 0.23
C ALA A 283 -23.13 0.44 -1.07
N GLU A 284 -23.66 0.85 -2.23
CA GLU A 284 -23.10 0.49 -3.54
C GLU A 284 -21.69 1.06 -3.74
N MET A 285 -21.47 2.31 -3.37
CA MET A 285 -20.15 2.95 -3.50
C MET A 285 -19.11 2.24 -2.64
N LEU A 286 -19.45 1.85 -1.41
CA LEU A 286 -18.55 1.09 -0.54
C LEU A 286 -18.13 -0.24 -1.20
N VAL A 287 -19.10 -0.98 -1.76
CA VAL A 287 -18.82 -2.24 -2.48
C VAL A 287 -17.87 -1.97 -3.65
N ARG A 288 -18.17 -1.01 -4.52
CA ARG A 288 -17.33 -0.70 -5.70
C ARG A 288 -15.94 -0.19 -5.33
N TRP A 289 -15.82 0.58 -4.25
CA TRP A 289 -14.52 1.06 -3.78
C TRP A 289 -13.66 -0.08 -3.26
N VAL A 290 -14.25 -1.02 -2.52
CA VAL A 290 -13.54 -2.21 -2.05
C VAL A 290 -13.16 -3.09 -3.24
N GLN A 291 -14.06 -3.35 -4.18
CA GLN A 291 -13.79 -4.09 -5.41
C GLN A 291 -12.66 -3.49 -6.26
N SER A 292 -12.53 -2.16 -6.30
CA SER A 292 -11.39 -1.50 -6.94
C SER A 292 -10.11 -1.58 -6.08
N GLY A 293 -10.24 -1.36 -4.77
CA GLY A 293 -9.13 -1.30 -3.84
C GLY A 293 -8.39 -2.63 -3.64
N VAL A 294 -9.08 -3.77 -3.78
CA VAL A 294 -8.52 -5.11 -3.49
C VAL A 294 -7.32 -5.48 -4.35
N PHE A 295 -7.14 -4.85 -5.51
CA PHE A 295 -5.97 -5.04 -6.38
C PHE A 295 -4.78 -4.14 -6.01
N HIS A 296 -4.98 -3.02 -5.32
CA HIS A 296 -3.93 -2.04 -5.04
C HIS A 296 -2.94 -2.58 -3.99
N PRO A 297 -1.62 -2.34 -4.12
CA PRO A 297 -0.63 -2.85 -3.17
C PRO A 297 -0.91 -2.44 -1.72
N ARG A 298 -1.30 -1.18 -1.49
CA ARG A 298 -1.87 -0.72 -0.22
C ARG A 298 -3.40 -0.76 -0.27
N PHE A 299 -4.00 -1.55 0.61
CA PHE A 299 -5.44 -1.59 0.82
C PHE A 299 -5.76 -1.17 2.26
N THR A 300 -6.45 -0.04 2.42
CA THR A 300 -6.82 0.48 3.74
C THR A 300 -8.18 1.16 3.66
N ILE A 301 -9.13 0.70 4.46
CA ILE A 301 -10.37 1.44 4.72
C ILE A 301 -10.03 2.54 5.73
N HIS A 302 -10.16 3.79 5.33
CA HIS A 302 -9.78 4.92 6.16
C HIS A 302 -10.74 6.09 5.93
N SER A 303 -11.21 6.70 7.02
CA SER A 303 -12.08 7.86 6.93
C SER A 303 -12.00 8.83 8.11
N TRP A 304 -12.43 10.05 7.82
CA TRP A 304 -12.82 11.10 8.73
C TRP A 304 -14.21 11.61 8.34
N ASN A 305 -15.24 11.11 9.04
CA ASN A 305 -16.62 11.51 8.84
C ASN A 305 -17.01 12.48 9.96
N ALA A 306 -17.37 13.72 9.61
CA ALA A 306 -17.84 14.69 10.59
C ALA A 306 -19.19 14.23 11.19
N GLY A 307 -19.17 13.68 12.41
CA GLY A 307 -20.37 13.27 13.13
C GLY A 307 -21.05 11.96 12.67
N GLY A 308 -20.45 11.23 11.72
CA GLY A 308 -20.93 9.93 11.25
C GLY A 308 -20.12 8.75 11.81
N PRO A 309 -20.61 7.50 11.69
CA PRO A 309 -19.83 6.32 12.05
C PRO A 309 -18.55 6.25 11.18
N PRO A 310 -17.45 5.69 11.70
CA PRO A 310 -16.27 5.41 10.89
C PRO A 310 -16.64 4.45 9.75
N THR A 311 -16.00 4.60 8.60
CA THR A 311 -16.18 3.65 7.50
C THR A 311 -15.57 2.31 7.90
N SER A 312 -16.36 1.25 7.85
CA SER A 312 -15.95 -0.13 8.18
C SER A 312 -16.46 -1.10 7.11
N ALA A 313 -15.91 -2.31 7.08
CA ALA A 313 -16.32 -3.35 6.14
C ALA A 313 -17.79 -3.78 6.32
N TRP A 314 -18.40 -3.47 7.47
CA TRP A 314 -19.78 -3.78 7.82
C TRP A 314 -20.63 -2.53 8.06
N LEU A 315 -20.20 -1.36 7.55
CA LEU A 315 -20.94 -0.10 7.66
C LEU A 315 -22.41 -0.24 7.22
N HIS A 316 -22.63 -1.03 6.17
CA HIS A 316 -23.95 -1.33 5.62
C HIS A 316 -24.26 -2.82 5.77
N PRO A 317 -25.10 -3.23 6.74
CA PRO A 317 -25.40 -4.65 6.99
C PRO A 317 -25.90 -5.41 5.75
N GLY A 318 -26.69 -4.76 4.88
CA GLY A 318 -27.25 -5.38 3.68
C GLY A 318 -26.25 -5.72 2.58
N VAL A 319 -25.03 -5.17 2.62
CA VAL A 319 -23.96 -5.46 1.64
C VAL A 319 -22.64 -5.90 2.29
N ALA A 320 -22.63 -6.09 3.61
CA ALA A 320 -21.43 -6.43 4.37
C ALA A 320 -20.78 -7.74 3.86
N ALA A 321 -21.60 -8.74 3.47
CA ALA A 321 -21.09 -9.98 2.90
C ALA A 321 -20.30 -9.72 1.60
N LEU A 322 -20.82 -8.88 0.69
CA LEU A 322 -20.17 -8.54 -0.58
C LEU A 322 -18.82 -7.82 -0.35
N VAL A 323 -18.78 -6.93 0.64
CA VAL A 323 -17.54 -6.24 1.03
C VAL A 323 -16.52 -7.23 1.60
N LEU A 324 -16.95 -8.14 2.47
CA LEU A 324 -16.07 -9.17 3.05
C LEU A 324 -15.57 -10.16 2.00
N ASP A 325 -16.41 -10.54 1.03
CA ASP A 325 -16.02 -11.45 -0.04
C ASP A 325 -14.97 -10.82 -0.96
N ALA A 326 -15.10 -9.53 -1.27
CA ALA A 326 -14.05 -8.79 -1.99
C ALA A 326 -12.74 -8.70 -1.16
N ILE A 327 -12.82 -8.50 0.16
CA ILE A 327 -11.63 -8.51 1.04
C ILE A 327 -11.00 -9.92 1.07
N ARG A 328 -11.79 -10.99 1.17
CA ARG A 328 -11.28 -12.37 1.11
C ARG A 328 -10.64 -12.67 -0.24
N PHE A 329 -11.22 -12.16 -1.33
CA PHE A 329 -10.63 -12.26 -2.66
C PHE A 329 -9.24 -11.60 -2.72
N ARG A 330 -9.05 -10.44 -2.07
CA ARG A 330 -7.71 -9.86 -1.88
C ARG A 330 -6.78 -10.81 -1.15
N TYR A 331 -7.22 -11.39 -0.04
CA TYR A 331 -6.39 -12.29 0.77
C TYR A 331 -5.97 -13.53 -0.02
N ALA A 332 -6.91 -14.10 -0.81
CA ALA A 332 -6.58 -15.15 -1.77
C ALA A 332 -5.53 -14.68 -2.78
N LEU A 333 -5.60 -13.44 -3.29
CA LEU A 333 -4.62 -12.88 -4.23
C LEU A 333 -3.25 -12.54 -3.63
N ILE A 334 -3.03 -12.67 -2.31
CA ILE A 334 -1.77 -12.22 -1.67
C ILE A 334 -0.52 -12.83 -2.32
N PRO A 335 -0.42 -14.13 -2.64
CA PRO A 335 0.78 -14.68 -3.29
C PRO A 335 1.07 -14.03 -4.64
N TYR A 336 0.02 -13.71 -5.41
CA TYR A 336 0.14 -12.99 -6.67
C TYR A 336 0.59 -11.55 -6.45
N LEU A 337 -0.11 -10.79 -5.62
CA LEU A 337 0.22 -9.38 -5.32
C LEU A 337 1.62 -9.23 -4.69
N TYR A 338 2.01 -10.18 -3.84
CA TYR A 338 3.33 -10.22 -3.23
C TYR A 338 4.42 -10.43 -4.28
N SER A 339 4.21 -11.36 -5.21
CA SER A 339 5.14 -11.60 -6.31
C SER A 339 5.24 -10.40 -7.25
N LEU A 340 4.14 -9.69 -7.50
CA LEU A 340 4.19 -8.44 -8.27
C LEU A 340 5.00 -7.35 -7.55
N LEU A 341 4.87 -7.22 -6.23
CA LEU A 341 5.71 -6.30 -5.45
C LEU A 341 7.18 -6.74 -5.42
N ARG A 342 7.45 -8.04 -5.51
CA ARG A 342 8.81 -8.56 -5.66
C ARG A 342 9.41 -8.20 -7.02
N SER A 343 8.67 -8.40 -8.11
CA SER A 343 9.09 -7.93 -9.44
C SER A 343 9.23 -6.40 -9.49
N ALA A 344 8.40 -5.65 -8.77
CA ALA A 344 8.54 -4.21 -8.68
C ALA A 344 9.87 -3.79 -8.01
N ARG A 345 10.33 -4.54 -7.00
CA ARG A 345 11.65 -4.36 -6.39
C ARG A 345 12.79 -4.73 -7.34
N ASP A 346 12.68 -5.90 -7.98
CA ASP A 346 13.80 -6.54 -8.67
C ASP A 346 13.97 -6.05 -10.11
N GLU A 347 12.86 -5.71 -10.77
CA GLU A 347 12.78 -5.41 -12.21
C GLU A 347 12.23 -4.00 -12.50
N CYS A 348 11.83 -3.25 -11.46
CA CYS A 348 11.21 -1.92 -11.59
C CYS A 348 9.90 -1.91 -12.42
N VAL A 349 9.15 -3.01 -12.39
CA VAL A 349 7.88 -3.12 -13.12
C VAL A 349 6.69 -2.88 -12.16
N PRO A 350 5.75 -1.97 -12.48
CA PRO A 350 4.65 -1.68 -11.58
C PRO A 350 3.66 -2.85 -11.45
N PRO A 351 3.10 -3.10 -10.25
CA PRO A 351 2.06 -4.12 -10.05
C PRO A 351 0.76 -3.79 -10.78
N LEU A 352 0.39 -2.51 -10.88
CA LEU A 352 -0.79 -2.04 -11.60
C LEU A 352 -0.32 -1.23 -12.80
N ARG A 353 -0.86 -1.52 -13.98
CA ARG A 353 -0.34 -1.03 -15.24
C ARG A 353 -1.50 -0.54 -16.12
N PRO A 354 -1.37 0.62 -16.78
CA PRO A 354 -2.30 0.95 -17.85
C PRO A 354 -2.18 -0.09 -18.96
N THR A 355 -3.26 -0.32 -19.72
CA THR A 355 -3.28 -1.40 -20.74
C THR A 355 -2.17 -1.29 -21.77
N TRP A 356 -1.79 -0.08 -22.21
CA TRP A 356 -0.69 0.09 -23.17
C TRP A 356 0.67 -0.41 -22.66
N PHE A 357 0.86 -0.55 -21.34
CA PHE A 357 2.14 -1.02 -20.78
C PHE A 357 2.47 -2.45 -21.22
N ASP A 358 1.46 -3.31 -21.31
CA ASP A 358 1.61 -4.71 -21.71
C ASP A 358 1.25 -4.94 -23.20
N PHE A 359 0.65 -3.93 -23.87
CA PHE A 359 0.10 -4.03 -25.22
C PHE A 359 0.44 -2.78 -26.05
N GLU A 360 1.72 -2.47 -26.19
CA GLU A 360 2.19 -1.24 -26.84
C GLU A 360 1.88 -1.18 -28.34
N GLU A 361 1.76 -2.34 -28.98
CA GLU A 361 1.46 -2.48 -30.41
C GLU A 361 -0.04 -2.35 -30.73
N ASP A 362 -0.91 -2.26 -29.71
CA ASP A 362 -2.35 -2.09 -29.87
C ASP A 362 -2.74 -0.61 -29.69
N ASP A 363 -2.95 0.10 -30.80
CA ASP A 363 -3.35 1.51 -30.84
C ASP A 363 -4.58 1.84 -29.96
N ARG A 364 -5.47 0.87 -29.71
CA ARG A 364 -6.64 1.10 -28.84
C ARG A 364 -6.26 1.18 -27.36
N CYS A 365 -5.20 0.51 -26.94
CA CYS A 365 -4.71 0.52 -25.55
C CYS A 365 -4.09 1.85 -25.13
N TRP A 366 -3.69 2.68 -26.10
CA TRP A 366 -3.20 4.05 -25.86
C TRP A 366 -4.32 5.06 -25.58
N ARG A 367 -5.58 4.70 -25.86
CA ARG A 367 -6.72 5.55 -25.54
C ARG A 367 -6.98 5.54 -24.03
N PRO A 368 -7.47 6.64 -23.46
CA PRO A 368 -7.84 6.64 -22.05
C PRO A 368 -8.85 5.52 -21.73
N SER A 369 -8.54 4.71 -20.73
CA SER A 369 -9.38 3.61 -20.27
C SER A 369 -9.41 3.58 -18.74
N ASP A 370 -10.56 3.20 -18.19
CA ASP A 370 -10.74 2.92 -16.76
C ASP A 370 -10.47 1.45 -16.41
N ASP A 371 -9.97 0.68 -17.38
CA ASP A 371 -9.48 -0.68 -17.21
C ASP A 371 -7.97 -0.67 -17.00
N PHE A 372 -7.46 -1.62 -16.23
CA PHE A 372 -6.03 -1.73 -15.96
C PHE A 372 -5.61 -3.18 -15.83
N MET A 373 -4.32 -3.41 -16.06
CA MET A 373 -3.68 -4.69 -15.82
C MET A 373 -3.19 -4.76 -14.37
N CYS A 374 -3.61 -5.78 -13.63
CA CYS A 374 -2.99 -6.17 -12.36
C CYS A 374 -1.96 -7.27 -12.68
N GLY A 375 -0.69 -6.88 -12.74
CA GLY A 375 0.37 -7.64 -13.36
C GLY A 375 0.06 -8.01 -14.81
N PRO A 376 0.80 -8.95 -15.42
CA PRO A 376 0.55 -9.35 -16.80
C PRO A 376 -0.66 -10.31 -16.95
N ALA A 377 -1.26 -10.76 -15.83
CA ALA A 377 -2.24 -11.85 -15.86
C ALA A 377 -3.68 -11.37 -15.89
N LEU A 378 -4.01 -10.27 -15.21
CA LEU A 378 -5.41 -9.92 -14.91
C LEU A 378 -5.78 -8.56 -15.52
N LEU A 379 -6.75 -8.54 -16.43
CA LEU A 379 -7.42 -7.33 -16.90
C LEU A 379 -8.61 -7.04 -15.98
N VAL A 380 -8.50 -5.96 -15.22
CA VAL A 380 -9.50 -5.52 -14.24
C VAL A 380 -10.35 -4.41 -14.85
N ALA A 381 -11.65 -4.63 -14.93
CA ALA A 381 -12.61 -3.67 -15.48
C ALA A 381 -13.57 -3.17 -14.39
N ASN A 382 -13.10 -2.25 -13.57
CA ASN A 382 -13.87 -1.73 -12.44
C ASN A 382 -15.15 -1.02 -12.89
N VAL A 383 -16.16 -1.05 -12.02
CA VAL A 383 -17.36 -0.23 -12.13
C VAL A 383 -17.17 1.04 -11.32
N LEU A 384 -17.22 2.20 -11.99
CA LEU A 384 -16.87 3.49 -11.41
C LEU A 384 -18.04 4.49 -11.40
N ASP A 385 -19.23 4.03 -11.80
CA ASP A 385 -20.46 4.81 -11.80
C ASP A 385 -21.59 4.09 -11.03
N ALA A 386 -22.51 4.88 -10.49
CA ALA A 386 -23.66 4.37 -9.74
C ALA A 386 -24.66 3.62 -10.65
N GLY A 387 -25.18 2.50 -10.16
CA GLY A 387 -26.25 1.75 -10.81
C GLY A 387 -25.78 0.86 -11.96
N GLU A 388 -24.52 0.94 -12.36
CA GLU A 388 -23.98 0.14 -13.45
C GLU A 388 -23.84 -1.33 -13.03
N ARG A 389 -24.39 -2.22 -13.87
CA ARG A 389 -24.44 -3.67 -13.66
C ARG A 389 -23.86 -4.48 -14.82
N ARG A 390 -23.38 -3.79 -15.86
CA ARG A 390 -22.69 -4.35 -17.02
C ARG A 390 -21.64 -3.34 -17.48
N ARG A 391 -20.48 -3.80 -17.95
CA ARG A 391 -19.37 -2.96 -18.45
C ARG A 391 -19.02 -3.38 -19.87
N ASP A 392 -18.90 -2.43 -20.78
CA ASP A 392 -18.24 -2.67 -22.06
C ASP A 392 -16.73 -2.56 -21.86
N VAL A 393 -16.02 -3.65 -22.15
CA VAL A 393 -14.59 -3.81 -21.89
C VAL A 393 -13.90 -4.17 -23.19
N TYR A 394 -12.91 -3.36 -23.57
CA TYR A 394 -12.03 -3.70 -24.67
C TYR A 394 -11.03 -4.76 -24.23
N LEU A 395 -10.94 -5.86 -24.99
CA LEU A 395 -9.96 -6.92 -24.77
C LEU A 395 -8.72 -6.61 -25.62
N PRO A 396 -7.57 -6.26 -25.03
CA PRO A 396 -6.37 -5.98 -25.80
C PRO A 396 -5.95 -7.12 -26.72
N GLN A 397 -5.34 -6.80 -27.85
CA GLN A 397 -4.65 -7.79 -28.67
C GLN A 397 -3.46 -8.35 -27.89
N ASN A 398 -3.36 -9.68 -27.80
CA ASN A 398 -2.30 -10.35 -27.04
C ASN A 398 -1.69 -11.52 -27.82
N GLY A 399 -1.35 -11.26 -29.09
CA GLY A 399 -0.72 -12.25 -29.98
C GLY A 399 -1.62 -13.44 -30.32
N GLY A 400 -2.94 -13.20 -30.43
CA GLY A 400 -3.93 -14.24 -30.75
C GLY A 400 -4.28 -15.18 -29.60
N ARG A 401 -3.70 -15.01 -28.40
CA ARG A 401 -3.91 -15.89 -27.24
C ARG A 401 -5.32 -15.77 -26.67
N GLY A 402 -5.89 -14.57 -26.66
CA GLY A 402 -7.21 -14.26 -26.11
C GLY A 402 -7.26 -14.18 -24.59
N TRP A 403 -8.47 -14.11 -24.05
CA TRP A 403 -8.77 -13.80 -22.65
C TRP A 403 -9.82 -14.77 -22.13
N TRP A 404 -9.72 -15.14 -20.85
CA TRP A 404 -10.68 -15.97 -20.16
C TRP A 404 -11.48 -15.14 -19.15
N ASP A 405 -12.80 -15.22 -19.16
CA ASP A 405 -13.62 -14.73 -18.06
C ASP A 405 -13.23 -15.46 -16.76
N TRP A 406 -12.78 -14.69 -15.76
CA TRP A 406 -12.35 -15.22 -14.47
C TRP A 406 -13.44 -16.06 -13.78
N HIS A 407 -14.71 -15.70 -13.96
CA HIS A 407 -15.84 -16.32 -13.27
C HIS A 407 -16.45 -17.45 -14.09
N GLY A 408 -16.85 -17.16 -15.33
CA GLY A 408 -17.55 -18.12 -16.20
C GLY A 408 -16.64 -19.10 -16.92
N GLY A 409 -15.34 -18.81 -17.04
CA GLY A 409 -14.39 -19.63 -17.80
C GLY A 409 -14.60 -19.59 -19.32
N ALA A 410 -15.38 -18.64 -19.83
CA ALA A 410 -15.53 -18.44 -21.27
C ALA A 410 -14.26 -17.80 -21.84
N TRP A 411 -13.76 -18.32 -22.97
CA TRP A 411 -12.65 -17.73 -23.71
C TRP A 411 -13.16 -16.77 -24.78
N HIS A 412 -12.44 -15.67 -24.98
CA HIS A 412 -12.73 -14.62 -25.94
C HIS A 412 -11.45 -14.22 -26.69
N PRO A 413 -11.51 -13.95 -28.01
CA PRO A 413 -10.37 -13.43 -28.74
C PRO A 413 -10.00 -12.02 -28.28
N GLY A 414 -8.73 -11.65 -28.42
CA GLY A 414 -8.28 -10.27 -28.25
C GLY A 414 -8.68 -9.40 -29.44
N GLY A 415 -8.75 -8.09 -29.22
CA GLY A 415 -9.12 -7.11 -30.24
C GLY A 415 -10.62 -6.82 -30.35
N GLU A 416 -11.45 -7.36 -29.46
CA GLU A 416 -12.90 -7.15 -29.44
C GLU A 416 -13.35 -6.40 -28.18
N THR A 417 -14.53 -5.78 -28.24
CA THR A 417 -15.20 -5.22 -27.05
C THR A 417 -16.27 -6.20 -26.59
N LEU A 418 -16.22 -6.59 -25.33
CA LEU A 418 -17.15 -7.51 -24.69
C LEU A 418 -17.96 -6.78 -23.62
N THR A 419 -19.28 -6.99 -23.60
CA THR A 419 -20.12 -6.55 -22.49
C THR A 419 -20.09 -7.61 -21.38
N LEU A 420 -19.44 -7.29 -20.27
CA LEU A 420 -19.33 -8.17 -19.10
C LEU A 420 -20.42 -7.86 -18.08
N ASP A 421 -20.93 -8.91 -17.43
CA ASP A 421 -21.79 -8.77 -16.26
C ASP A 421 -21.01 -8.23 -15.06
N ALA A 422 -21.56 -7.20 -14.43
CA ALA A 422 -20.99 -6.54 -13.27
C ALA A 422 -22.02 -6.39 -12.12
N PRO A 423 -22.71 -7.45 -11.66
CA PRO A 423 -23.51 -7.36 -10.45
C PRO A 423 -22.64 -7.00 -9.22
N LEU A 424 -23.27 -6.65 -8.09
CA LEU A 424 -22.52 -6.20 -6.91
C LEU A 424 -21.69 -7.30 -6.24
N ASP A 425 -22.01 -8.57 -6.48
CA ASP A 425 -21.29 -9.76 -5.99
C ASP A 425 -20.15 -10.20 -6.92
N ARG A 426 -19.89 -9.46 -8.01
CA ARG A 426 -18.87 -9.81 -9.00
C ARG A 426 -18.03 -8.61 -9.43
N ILE A 427 -16.72 -8.81 -9.47
CA ILE A 427 -15.76 -7.89 -10.11
C ILE A 427 -15.59 -8.33 -11.57
N PRO A 428 -15.83 -7.46 -12.57
CA PRO A 428 -15.52 -7.78 -13.96
C PRO A 428 -14.01 -7.95 -14.14
N LEU A 429 -13.60 -9.18 -14.44
CA LEU A 429 -12.21 -9.60 -14.39
C LEU A 429 -11.95 -10.64 -15.48
N LEU A 430 -10.91 -10.42 -16.29
CA LEU A 430 -10.44 -11.41 -17.26
C LEU A 430 -9.00 -11.81 -16.98
N ALA A 431 -8.68 -13.06 -17.26
CA ALA A 431 -7.34 -13.60 -17.20
C ALA A 431 -6.77 -13.74 -18.61
N ALA A 432 -5.54 -13.26 -18.84
CA ALA A 432 -4.85 -13.46 -20.11
C ALA A 432 -4.66 -14.96 -20.37
N ALA A 433 -4.94 -15.43 -21.58
CA ALA A 433 -4.70 -16.83 -21.91
C ALA A 433 -3.20 -17.15 -21.86
N GLY A 434 -2.89 -18.25 -21.20
CA GLY A 434 -1.54 -18.68 -20.85
C GLY A 434 -1.00 -18.09 -19.54
N CYS A 435 -1.83 -17.43 -18.72
CA CYS A 435 -1.40 -17.02 -17.39
C CYS A 435 -1.70 -18.10 -16.33
N CYS A 436 -0.96 -18.06 -15.23
CA CYS A 436 -1.38 -18.73 -14.00
C CYS A 436 -1.29 -17.75 -12.82
N VAL A 437 -2.20 -17.90 -11.85
CA VAL A 437 -2.36 -17.00 -10.72
C VAL A 437 -2.31 -17.81 -9.43
N PRO A 438 -1.25 -17.65 -8.60
CA PRO A 438 -1.16 -18.30 -7.31
C PRO A 438 -2.08 -17.62 -6.31
N LEU A 439 -2.80 -18.44 -5.56
CA LEU A 439 -3.78 -18.03 -4.56
C LEU A 439 -3.46 -18.68 -3.21
N ALA A 440 -3.60 -17.89 -2.16
CA ALA A 440 -3.63 -18.37 -0.79
C ALA A 440 -4.97 -19.03 -0.48
N ASP A 441 -5.06 -19.65 0.70
CA ASP A 441 -6.32 -20.11 1.25
C ASP A 441 -7.30 -18.93 1.36
N PRO A 442 -8.52 -19.01 0.80
CA PRO A 442 -9.53 -17.95 0.96
C PRO A 442 -9.94 -17.71 2.42
N GLU A 443 -9.69 -18.66 3.33
CA GLU A 443 -9.93 -18.52 4.77
C GLU A 443 -8.74 -17.91 5.52
N ALA A 444 -7.64 -17.57 4.83
CA ALA A 444 -6.48 -16.90 5.42
C ALA A 444 -6.92 -15.63 6.14
N ARG A 445 -6.50 -15.50 7.40
CA ARG A 445 -6.83 -14.36 8.26
C ARG A 445 -5.72 -13.33 8.28
N SER A 446 -4.51 -13.72 7.87
CA SER A 446 -3.32 -12.90 7.74
C SER A 446 -2.60 -13.15 6.41
N ALA A 447 -1.92 -12.12 5.91
CA ALA A 447 -0.98 -12.23 4.79
C ALA A 447 0.21 -13.16 5.08
N LEU A 448 0.49 -13.41 6.36
CA LEU A 448 1.59 -14.25 6.84
C LEU A 448 1.16 -15.68 7.16
N ASP A 449 -0.10 -16.05 6.88
CA ASP A 449 -0.57 -17.41 7.04
C ASP A 449 0.10 -18.29 5.96
N GLY A 450 1.30 -18.76 6.25
CA GLY A 450 2.17 -19.58 5.40
C GLY A 450 1.66 -21.01 5.21
N GLY A 451 0.38 -21.15 4.84
CA GLY A 451 -0.31 -22.43 4.74
C GLY A 451 0.45 -23.47 3.93
N ILE A 452 0.19 -24.76 4.19
CA ILE A 452 0.92 -25.90 3.61
C ILE A 452 0.57 -26.19 2.14
N SER A 453 -0.37 -25.45 1.56
CA SER A 453 -0.76 -25.61 0.15
C SER A 453 -0.92 -24.27 -0.55
N ARG A 454 -0.81 -24.30 -1.88
CA ARG A 454 -1.16 -23.19 -2.77
C ARG A 454 -2.11 -23.65 -3.85
N THR A 455 -3.15 -22.86 -4.09
CA THR A 455 -3.97 -23.04 -5.28
C THR A 455 -3.38 -22.22 -6.41
N VAL A 456 -3.16 -22.80 -7.59
CA VAL A 456 -2.73 -22.06 -8.78
C VAL A 456 -3.84 -22.17 -9.81
N ARG A 457 -4.52 -21.06 -10.07
CA ARG A 457 -5.49 -20.99 -11.17
C ARG A 457 -4.73 -20.85 -12.47
N VAL A 458 -4.90 -21.81 -13.39
CA VAL A 458 -4.28 -21.80 -14.70
C VAL A 458 -5.33 -21.46 -15.74
N PHE A 459 -5.01 -20.55 -16.65
CA PHE A 459 -5.82 -20.22 -17.81
C PHE A 459 -5.04 -20.64 -19.06
N PRO A 460 -5.26 -21.86 -19.60
CA PRO A 460 -4.42 -22.40 -20.66
C PRO A 460 -4.56 -21.62 -21.98
N LEU A 461 -3.60 -21.78 -22.88
CA LEU A 461 -3.73 -21.30 -24.26
C LEU A 461 -4.91 -22.00 -24.96
N PRO A 462 -5.62 -21.31 -25.87
CA PRO A 462 -6.75 -21.89 -26.59
C PRO A 462 -6.30 -23.09 -27.44
N PRO A 463 -7.22 -24.00 -27.82
CA PRO A 463 -6.92 -25.15 -28.66
C PRO A 463 -6.71 -24.73 -30.12
N ASP A 464 -5.65 -23.97 -30.38
CA ASP A 464 -5.22 -23.51 -31.70
C ASP A 464 -3.90 -24.20 -32.06
N PRO A 465 -3.75 -24.78 -33.27
CA PRO A 465 -2.49 -25.35 -33.75
C PRO A 465 -1.28 -24.42 -33.61
N ALA A 466 -1.47 -23.10 -33.67
CA ALA A 466 -0.41 -22.11 -33.48
C ALA A 466 0.20 -22.12 -32.07
N PHE A 467 -0.52 -22.66 -31.08
CA PHE A 467 -0.09 -22.78 -29.69
C PHE A 467 0.24 -24.22 -29.28
N ASP A 468 0.20 -25.17 -30.21
CA ASP A 468 0.57 -26.56 -29.92
C ASP A 468 2.04 -26.65 -29.50
N GLY A 469 2.28 -27.26 -28.35
CA GLY A 469 3.61 -27.34 -27.74
C GLY A 469 4.09 -26.08 -27.02
N VAL A 470 3.35 -24.96 -27.07
CA VAL A 470 3.71 -23.72 -26.38
C VAL A 470 3.33 -23.80 -24.91
N ALA A 471 4.30 -23.52 -24.03
CA ALA A 471 4.07 -23.49 -22.59
C ALA A 471 3.57 -22.11 -22.14
N ALA A 472 2.54 -22.14 -21.31
CA ALA A 472 2.12 -21.06 -20.44
C ALA A 472 2.79 -21.27 -19.08
N GLU A 473 3.41 -20.25 -18.47
CA GLU A 473 4.09 -20.39 -17.18
C GLU A 473 3.72 -19.23 -16.25
N ALA A 474 3.57 -19.53 -14.96
CA ALA A 474 3.61 -18.53 -13.91
C ALA A 474 4.72 -18.85 -12.92
N CYS A 475 5.44 -17.82 -12.52
CA CYS A 475 6.42 -17.86 -11.45
C CYS A 475 5.94 -16.99 -10.29
N TRP A 476 6.14 -17.45 -9.06
CA TRP A 476 5.86 -16.67 -7.87
C TRP A 476 6.91 -16.96 -6.80
N VAL A 477 6.97 -16.09 -5.79
CA VAL A 477 7.97 -16.17 -4.72
C VAL A 477 7.26 -16.36 -3.39
N GLU A 478 7.77 -17.29 -2.58
CA GLU A 478 7.40 -17.48 -1.19
C GLU A 478 8.62 -17.19 -0.31
N ASP A 479 8.45 -16.37 0.72
CA ASP A 479 9.42 -16.20 1.80
C ASP A 479 8.67 -16.08 3.14
N ASP A 480 9.37 -15.78 4.24
CA ASP A 480 8.73 -15.62 5.54
C ASP A 480 7.83 -14.38 5.67
N GLY A 481 7.79 -13.50 4.65
CA GLY A 481 7.01 -12.27 4.64
C GLY A 481 7.49 -11.18 5.60
N VAL A 482 8.55 -11.43 6.38
CA VAL A 482 8.98 -10.58 7.51
C VAL A 482 10.43 -10.10 7.32
N SER A 483 11.35 -10.99 6.99
CA SER A 483 12.78 -10.71 7.00
C SER A 483 13.23 -9.89 5.80
N ASP A 484 14.17 -8.98 6.01
CA ASP A 484 14.76 -8.20 4.91
C ASP A 484 15.37 -9.13 3.86
N ALA A 485 15.03 -8.92 2.58
CA ALA A 485 15.41 -9.77 1.45
C ALA A 485 16.93 -9.87 1.25
N ALA A 486 17.72 -8.97 1.83
CA ALA A 486 19.17 -9.09 1.89
C ALA A 486 19.65 -10.28 2.77
N GLN A 487 18.76 -10.88 3.58
CA GLN A 487 19.05 -11.96 4.54
C GLN A 487 18.34 -13.28 4.20
N GLY A 488 17.52 -13.34 3.15
CA GLY A 488 16.85 -14.57 2.71
C GLY A 488 16.39 -14.49 1.26
N ALA A 489 16.87 -15.41 0.43
CA ALA A 489 16.29 -15.64 -0.88
C ALA A 489 15.01 -16.48 -0.69
N GLY A 490 13.87 -15.97 -1.15
CA GLY A 490 12.61 -16.71 -1.13
C GLY A 490 12.66 -17.91 -2.08
N THR A 491 11.85 -18.92 -1.82
CA THR A 491 11.66 -20.03 -2.76
C THR A 491 10.88 -19.52 -3.97
N GLN A 492 11.46 -19.64 -5.16
CA GLN A 492 10.76 -19.34 -6.40
C GLN A 492 10.07 -20.61 -6.88
N LEU A 493 8.77 -20.54 -7.09
CA LEU A 493 7.94 -21.64 -7.56
C LEU A 493 7.42 -21.29 -8.95
N SER A 494 7.26 -22.30 -9.80
CA SER A 494 6.56 -22.12 -11.06
C SER A 494 5.63 -23.27 -11.39
N VAL A 495 4.56 -22.94 -12.12
CA VAL A 495 3.67 -23.91 -12.76
C VAL A 495 3.64 -23.57 -14.23
N SER A 496 3.89 -24.58 -15.06
CA SER A 496 3.75 -24.47 -16.51
C SER A 496 2.70 -25.44 -17.04
N VAL A 497 1.95 -24.98 -18.03
CA VAL A 497 0.93 -25.76 -18.73
C VAL A 497 1.16 -25.67 -20.22
N THR A 498 1.33 -26.83 -20.85
CA THR A 498 1.53 -26.95 -22.30
C THR A 498 0.35 -27.69 -22.90
N ALA A 499 -0.27 -27.12 -23.93
CA ALA A 499 -1.24 -27.84 -24.75
C ALA A 499 -0.47 -28.66 -25.81
N ARG A 500 -0.71 -29.97 -25.91
CA ARG A 500 -0.16 -30.85 -26.95
C ARG A 500 -1.18 -31.87 -27.39
N ASP A 501 -1.36 -32.04 -28.69
CA ASP A 501 -2.22 -33.09 -29.25
C ASP A 501 -3.63 -33.13 -28.62
N GLY A 502 -4.22 -31.95 -28.41
CA GLY A 502 -5.55 -31.80 -27.79
C GLY A 502 -5.61 -32.10 -26.29
N SER A 503 -4.47 -32.25 -25.63
CA SER A 503 -4.34 -32.54 -24.19
C SER A 503 -3.55 -31.45 -23.46
N LEU A 504 -3.72 -31.37 -22.14
CA LEU A 504 -2.97 -30.47 -21.27
C LEU A 504 -1.91 -31.25 -20.48
N HIS A 505 -0.69 -30.72 -20.49
CA HIS A 505 0.44 -31.22 -19.73
C HIS A 505 0.80 -30.18 -18.68
N VAL A 506 0.75 -30.55 -17.40
CA VAL A 506 1.02 -29.65 -16.28
C VAL A 506 2.33 -30.06 -15.62
N ALA A 507 3.24 -29.11 -15.47
CA ALA A 507 4.46 -29.28 -14.72
C ALA A 507 4.58 -28.21 -13.64
N ALA A 508 5.26 -28.54 -12.56
CA ALA A 508 5.63 -27.57 -11.54
C ALA A 508 7.13 -27.68 -11.26
N ALA A 509 7.76 -26.54 -11.02
CA ALA A 509 9.17 -26.43 -10.68
C ALA A 509 9.35 -25.54 -9.44
N ALA A 510 10.46 -25.74 -8.73
CA ALA A 510 10.82 -24.95 -7.58
C ALA A 510 12.34 -24.74 -7.59
N VAL A 511 12.77 -23.50 -7.40
CA VAL A 511 14.15 -23.14 -7.13
C VAL A 511 14.24 -22.84 -5.64
N TRP A 512 14.94 -23.72 -4.94
CA TRP A 512 15.17 -23.64 -3.50
C TRP A 512 16.53 -22.99 -3.25
N PRO A 513 16.59 -21.69 -2.94
CA PRO A 513 17.86 -21.11 -2.56
C PRO A 513 18.32 -21.64 -1.21
N GLU A 514 19.63 -21.63 -0.97
CA GLU A 514 20.16 -21.80 0.38
C GLU A 514 19.70 -20.63 1.25
N SER A 515 18.79 -20.88 2.18
CA SER A 515 18.29 -19.86 3.09
C SER A 515 17.98 -20.47 4.46
N ALA A 516 17.96 -19.63 5.49
CA ALA A 516 17.60 -20.04 6.85
C ALA A 516 16.10 -20.39 6.97
N TRP A 517 15.27 -19.93 6.04
CA TRP A 517 13.84 -20.22 6.00
C TRP A 517 13.56 -21.37 5.04
N SER A 518 12.75 -22.32 5.49
CA SER A 518 12.25 -23.43 4.66
C SER A 518 10.81 -23.15 4.25
N CYS A 519 10.54 -23.15 2.95
CA CYS A 519 9.17 -22.99 2.48
C CYS A 519 8.31 -24.16 2.99
N PRO A 520 7.19 -23.87 3.71
CA PRO A 520 6.37 -24.88 4.38
C PRO A 520 5.40 -25.58 3.42
N LEU A 521 5.36 -25.18 2.15
CA LEU A 521 4.47 -25.77 1.18
C LEU A 521 4.76 -27.26 1.00
N GLN A 522 3.67 -28.02 0.86
CA GLN A 522 3.65 -29.45 0.63
C GLN A 522 2.83 -29.80 -0.62
N THR A 523 1.88 -28.95 -1.01
CA THR A 523 0.97 -29.23 -2.14
C THR A 523 0.73 -28.00 -3.00
N ILE A 524 0.71 -28.19 -4.32
CA ILE A 524 0.19 -27.23 -5.29
C ILE A 524 -1.09 -27.81 -5.92
N ASN A 525 -2.20 -27.11 -5.74
CA ASN A 525 -3.49 -27.45 -6.33
C ASN A 525 -3.70 -26.63 -7.61
N VAL A 526 -3.54 -27.24 -8.78
CA VAL A 526 -3.80 -26.60 -10.06
C VAL A 526 -5.30 -26.68 -10.39
N VAL A 527 -5.89 -25.50 -10.63
CA VAL A 527 -7.30 -25.36 -10.97
C VAL A 527 -7.44 -24.79 -12.38
N LEU A 528 -8.10 -25.54 -13.27
CA LEU A 528 -8.37 -25.13 -14.65
C LEU A 528 -9.69 -24.34 -14.75
N PRO A 529 -9.92 -23.55 -15.82
CA PRO A 529 -11.13 -22.75 -15.95
C PRO A 529 -12.38 -23.64 -16.04
N PRO A 530 -13.53 -23.14 -15.56
CA PRO A 530 -14.82 -23.80 -15.79
C PRO A 530 -15.02 -24.07 -17.29
N GLY A 531 -15.40 -25.29 -17.65
CA GLY A 531 -15.63 -25.67 -19.05
C GLY A 531 -14.40 -26.15 -19.81
N GLU A 532 -13.20 -26.16 -19.23
CA GLU A 532 -12.03 -26.81 -19.83
C GLU A 532 -12.25 -28.33 -19.94
N LYS A 533 -12.31 -28.85 -21.17
CA LYS A 533 -12.66 -30.25 -21.47
C LYS A 533 -11.46 -31.08 -21.87
N ARG A 534 -10.32 -30.48 -22.22
CA ARG A 534 -9.12 -31.21 -22.59
C ARG A 534 -8.69 -32.16 -21.45
N PRO A 535 -8.26 -33.38 -21.76
CA PRO A 535 -7.72 -34.30 -20.78
C PRO A 535 -6.36 -33.80 -20.26
N VAL A 536 -6.08 -34.07 -18.99
CA VAL A 536 -4.77 -33.78 -18.38
C VAL A 536 -3.97 -35.09 -18.40
N GLN A 537 -2.88 -35.13 -19.16
CA GLN A 537 -2.16 -36.38 -19.45
C GLN A 537 -0.88 -36.60 -18.66
N SER A 538 -0.16 -35.53 -18.29
CA SER A 538 1.07 -35.66 -17.48
C SER A 538 1.10 -34.61 -16.38
N ILE A 539 1.36 -35.09 -15.17
CA ILE A 539 1.67 -34.29 -13.98
C ILE A 539 3.10 -34.69 -13.62
N ALA A 540 4.06 -33.84 -13.97
CA ALA A 540 5.47 -34.08 -13.60
C ALA A 540 5.86 -33.06 -12.54
N PRO A 541 6.10 -33.45 -11.28
CA PRO A 541 6.93 -32.63 -10.43
C PRO A 541 8.33 -32.58 -11.06
N ALA A 542 8.98 -31.41 -11.11
CA ALA A 542 10.41 -31.37 -11.34
C ALA A 542 11.12 -32.31 -10.33
N ALA A 543 12.25 -32.89 -10.69
CA ALA A 543 12.94 -33.90 -9.86
C ALA A 543 13.24 -33.44 -8.42
N ASP A 544 13.22 -32.12 -8.16
CA ASP A 544 13.47 -31.47 -6.87
C ASP A 544 12.20 -30.92 -6.18
N LEU A 545 11.00 -31.22 -6.69
CA LEU A 545 9.75 -30.79 -6.06
C LEU A 545 9.46 -31.67 -4.85
N ARG A 546 9.60 -31.12 -3.65
CA ARG A 546 9.10 -31.71 -2.39
C ARG A 546 7.56 -31.60 -2.27
N LEU A 547 6.86 -31.32 -3.36
CA LEU A 547 5.45 -30.93 -3.37
C LEU A 547 4.60 -31.92 -4.17
N GLU A 548 3.42 -32.24 -3.64
CA GLU A 548 2.37 -32.95 -4.37
C GLU A 548 1.66 -31.98 -5.33
N LEU A 549 1.44 -32.40 -6.57
CA LEU A 549 0.73 -31.63 -7.59
C LEU A 549 -0.64 -32.26 -7.85
N VAL A 550 -1.71 -31.55 -7.49
CA VAL A 550 -3.10 -32.01 -7.63
C VAL A 550 -3.80 -31.17 -8.69
N VAL A 551 -4.34 -31.80 -9.74
CA VAL A 551 -5.08 -31.08 -10.79
C VAL A 551 -6.57 -31.32 -10.64
N GLY A 552 -7.33 -30.24 -10.48
CA GLY A 552 -8.78 -30.27 -10.29
C GLY A 552 -9.53 -29.36 -11.26
N LYS A 553 -10.75 -29.80 -11.62
CA LYS A 553 -11.75 -28.98 -12.30
C LYS A 553 -12.83 -28.60 -11.29
N ARG A 554 -12.49 -27.81 -10.26
CA ARG A 554 -13.49 -27.31 -9.30
C ARG A 554 -13.71 -25.82 -9.52
N PRO A 555 -14.97 -25.34 -9.48
CA PRO A 555 -15.21 -23.93 -9.29
C PRO A 555 -14.71 -23.54 -7.89
N HIS A 556 -13.75 -22.62 -7.82
CA HIS A 556 -13.46 -21.89 -6.59
C HIS A 556 -14.40 -20.68 -6.55
N PRO A 557 -14.95 -20.30 -5.38
CA PRO A 557 -15.76 -19.10 -5.22
C PRO A 557 -15.06 -17.82 -5.69
#